data_AF-A0A438GVK8-F1
#
_entry.id   AF-A0A438GVK8-F1
#
_cell.length_a   1.000
_cell.length_b   1.000
_cell.length_c   1.000
_cell.angle_alpha   90.00
_cell.angle_beta   90.00
_cell.angle_gamma   90.00
#
_symmetry.space_group_name_H-M   'P 1'
#
loop_
_entity.id
_entity.type
_entity.pdbx_description
1 polymer ?
#
loop_
_entity_poly.entity_id
_entity_poly.type
_entity_poly.pdbx_seq_one_letter_code
_entity_poly.pdbx_strand_id
1 'polypeptide(L)'
;MPKAVARRLDKVQRDFLWGGGSEVKKAHLIKWEAICEAKSNGGLGLRKLVLLNKALLGKWVWRLAIDRDDLWKQVIIEKYGQEGHGWRAKKAIGTIGVGVWKENMEGI
;
A
#
# COMPACT_ATOMS: atom_id res chain seq x y z
N MET A 1 -2.80 0.50 1.85
CA MET A 1 -3.57 -0.48 1.04
C MET A 1 -3.72 -1.77 1.82
N PRO A 2 -4.93 -2.31 1.98
CA PRO A 2 -5.13 -3.59 2.66
C PRO A 2 -4.31 -4.71 2.02
N LYS A 3 -3.71 -5.59 2.85
CA LYS A 3 -2.83 -6.68 2.39
C LYS A 3 -3.52 -7.62 1.39
N ALA A 4 -4.84 -7.84 1.52
CA ALA A 4 -5.60 -8.66 0.60
C ALA A 4 -5.62 -8.10 -0.83
N VAL A 5 -5.75 -6.77 -0.96
CA VAL A 5 -5.73 -6.09 -2.27
C VAL A 5 -4.33 -6.19 -2.89
N ALA A 6 -3.28 -5.97 -2.10
CA ALA A 6 -1.90 -6.14 -2.54
C ALA A 6 -1.66 -7.55 -3.09
N ARG A 7 -2.08 -8.59 -2.35
CA ARG A 7 -1.95 -9.99 -2.78
C ARG A 7 -2.72 -10.29 -4.07
N ARG A 8 -3.91 -9.70 -4.23
CA ARG A 8 -4.72 -9.87 -5.45
C ARG A 8 -4.05 -9.24 -6.66
N LEU A 9 -3.46 -8.05 -6.51
CA LEU A 9 -2.71 -7.37 -7.56
C LEU A 9 -1.42 -8.13 -7.91
N ASP A 10 -0.66 -8.59 -6.91
CA ASP A 10 0.52 -9.44 -7.13
C ASP A 10 0.14 -10.73 -7.87
N LYS A 11 -1.05 -11.30 -7.58
CA LYS A 11 -1.58 -12.44 -8.32
C LYS A 11 -1.84 -12.10 -9.79
N VAL A 12 -2.52 -10.99 -10.09
CA VAL A 12 -2.78 -10.57 -11.48
C VAL A 12 -1.47 -10.36 -12.26
N GLN A 13 -0.45 -9.76 -11.63
CA GLN A 13 0.86 -9.58 -12.26
C GLN A 13 1.57 -10.91 -12.51
N ARG A 14 1.49 -11.87 -11.57
CA ARG A 14 2.02 -13.23 -11.73
C ARG A 14 1.30 -14.01 -12.82
N ASP A 15 -0.02 -13.95 -12.83
CA ASP A 15 -0.86 -14.66 -13.79
C ASP A 15 -0.59 -14.14 -15.21
N PHE A 16 -0.40 -12.81 -15.37
CA PHE A 16 0.04 -12.22 -16.63
C PHE A 16 1.42 -12.74 -17.06
N LEU A 17 2.42 -12.70 -16.18
CA LEU A 17 3.79 -13.10 -16.52
C LEU A 17 3.89 -14.60 -16.87
N TRP A 18 3.15 -15.43 -16.15
CA TRP A 18 3.18 -16.89 -16.33
C TRP A 18 2.07 -17.42 -17.24
N GLY A 19 1.29 -16.54 -17.87
CA GLY A 19 0.24 -16.91 -18.82
C GLY A 19 -0.82 -17.85 -18.22
N GLY A 20 -1.13 -17.69 -16.93
CA GLY A 20 -2.10 -18.51 -16.21
C GLY A 20 -3.53 -18.08 -16.51
N GLY A 21 -4.12 -18.61 -17.60
CA GLY A 21 -5.56 -18.58 -17.86
C GLY A 21 -6.33 -19.65 -17.06
N SER A 22 -7.67 -19.63 -17.14
CA SER A 22 -8.59 -20.46 -16.34
C SER A 22 -8.40 -21.98 -16.46
N GLU A 23 -7.74 -22.47 -17.52
CA GLU A 23 -7.69 -23.90 -17.84
C GLU A 23 -6.30 -24.55 -17.75
N VAL A 24 -5.20 -23.78 -17.69
CA VAL A 24 -3.84 -24.36 -17.64
C VAL A 24 -2.96 -23.66 -16.60
N LYS A 25 -2.72 -24.33 -15.46
CA LYS A 25 -1.72 -23.90 -14.48
C LYS A 25 -0.33 -24.20 -15.02
N LYS A 26 0.35 -23.19 -15.56
CA LYS A 26 1.79 -23.27 -15.87
C LYS A 26 2.61 -23.21 -14.59
N ALA A 27 3.64 -24.05 -14.50
CA ALA A 27 4.51 -24.10 -13.33
C ALA A 27 5.27 -22.79 -13.14
N HIS A 28 5.32 -22.28 -11.90
CA HIS A 28 6.12 -21.12 -11.54
C HIS A 28 7.58 -21.57 -11.33
N LEU A 29 8.40 -21.46 -12.36
CA LEU A 29 9.80 -21.90 -12.32
C LEU A 29 10.70 -20.98 -11.48
N ILE A 30 10.26 -19.73 -11.25
CA ILE A 30 11.04 -18.70 -10.54
C ILE A 30 10.17 -18.09 -9.44
N LYS A 31 10.74 -17.95 -8.22
CA LYS A 31 10.09 -17.28 -7.09
C LYS A 31 9.73 -15.84 -7.46
N TRP A 32 8.55 -15.40 -7.05
CA TRP A 32 8.06 -14.03 -7.35
C TRP A 32 9.02 -12.94 -6.85
N GLU A 33 9.62 -13.18 -5.68
CA GLU A 33 10.55 -12.26 -5.05
C GLU A 33 11.81 -12.04 -5.89
N ALA A 34 12.31 -13.10 -6.56
CA ALA A 34 13.48 -13.02 -7.42
C ALA A 34 13.18 -12.21 -8.70
N ILE A 35 11.96 -12.32 -9.23
CA ILE A 35 11.51 -11.53 -10.39
C ILE A 35 11.40 -10.04 -10.02
N CYS A 36 11.04 -9.75 -8.77
CA CYS A 36 10.94 -8.37 -8.28
C CYS A 36 12.31 -7.70 -8.03
N GLU A 37 13.41 -8.46 -8.06
CA GLU A 37 14.75 -7.88 -7.91
C GLU A 37 15.12 -6.97 -9.08
N ALA A 38 16.12 -6.12 -8.86
CA ALA A 38 16.63 -5.23 -9.90
C ALA A 38 17.14 -6.02 -11.11
N LYS A 39 17.09 -5.39 -12.30
CA LYS A 39 17.64 -5.98 -13.53
C LYS A 39 19.13 -6.31 -13.42
N SER A 40 19.89 -5.49 -12.69
CA SER A 40 21.31 -5.75 -12.38
C SER A 40 21.53 -7.03 -11.57
N ASN A 41 20.51 -7.46 -10.81
CA ASN A 41 20.54 -8.64 -9.94
C ASN A 41 19.84 -9.85 -10.60
N GLY A 42 19.54 -9.78 -11.90
CA GLY A 42 18.88 -10.86 -12.65
C GLY A 42 17.35 -10.90 -12.53
N GLY A 43 16.71 -9.91 -11.90
CA GLY A 43 15.25 -9.79 -11.85
C GLY A 43 14.68 -8.96 -13.01
N LEU A 44 13.36 -8.75 -13.01
CA LEU A 44 12.66 -7.88 -13.98
C LEU A 44 12.50 -6.44 -13.48
N GLY A 45 12.85 -6.15 -12.23
CA GLY A 45 12.67 -4.83 -11.61
C GLY A 45 11.22 -4.51 -11.25
N LEU A 46 10.36 -5.53 -11.12
CA LEU A 46 8.97 -5.32 -10.69
C LEU A 46 8.94 -4.86 -9.22
N ARG A 47 8.24 -3.75 -8.95
CA ARG A 47 8.17 -3.21 -7.59
C ARG A 47 7.21 -4.04 -6.73
N LYS A 48 7.70 -4.52 -5.59
CA LYS A 48 6.87 -5.15 -4.56
C LYS A 48 5.80 -4.16 -4.08
N LEU A 49 4.52 -4.45 -4.32
CA LEU A 49 3.40 -3.54 -4.06
C LEU A 49 3.29 -3.14 -2.58
N VAL A 50 3.66 -4.04 -1.67
CA VAL A 50 3.71 -3.74 -0.23
C VAL A 50 4.70 -2.63 0.08
N LEU A 51 5.90 -2.67 -0.52
CA LEU A 51 6.93 -1.63 -0.34
C LEU A 51 6.50 -0.31 -0.97
N LEU A 52 5.94 -0.38 -2.19
CA LEU A 52 5.41 0.80 -2.86
C LEU A 52 4.31 1.48 -2.04
N ASN A 53 3.39 0.70 -1.48
CA ASN A 53 2.33 1.23 -0.63
C ASN A 53 2.88 1.88 0.64
N LYS A 54 3.89 1.29 1.30
CA LYS A 54 4.54 1.92 2.46
C LYS A 54 5.17 3.26 2.10
N ALA A 55 5.91 3.33 0.99
CA ALA A 55 6.52 4.57 0.52
C ALA A 55 5.49 5.64 0.17
N LEU A 56 4.39 5.26 -0.49
CA LEU A 56 3.29 6.17 -0.81
C LEU A 56 2.60 6.68 0.45
N LEU A 57 2.35 5.84 1.44
CA LEU A 57 1.78 6.28 2.72
C LEU A 57 2.72 7.26 3.44
N GLY A 58 4.03 6.98 3.47
CA GLY A 58 5.02 7.92 4.03
C GLY A 58 4.99 9.28 3.32
N LYS A 59 4.87 9.29 1.97
CA LYS A 59 4.69 10.52 1.20
C LYS A 59 3.41 11.28 1.60
N TRP A 60 2.32 10.57 1.85
CA TRP A 60 1.06 11.18 2.30
C TRP A 60 1.13 11.74 3.72
N VAL A 61 1.79 11.02 4.64
CA VAL A 61 2.04 11.49 6.01
C VAL A 61 2.90 12.76 5.98
N TRP A 62 3.95 12.77 5.15
CA TRP A 62 4.80 13.95 4.96
C TRP A 62 4.02 15.16 4.43
N ARG A 63 3.14 14.96 3.44
CA ARG A 63 2.24 16.01 2.93
C ARG A 63 1.30 16.52 4.01
N LEU A 64 0.70 15.62 4.79
CA LEU A 64 -0.18 15.99 5.90
C LEU A 64 0.54 16.90 6.91
N ALA A 65 1.84 16.65 7.15
CA ALA A 65 2.66 17.44 8.06
C ALA A 65 2.97 18.85 7.54
N ILE A 66 3.16 19.01 6.22
CA ILE A 66 3.64 20.26 5.62
C ILE A 66 2.52 21.16 5.09
N ASP A 67 1.53 20.57 4.41
CA ASP A 67 0.52 21.34 3.69
C ASP A 67 -0.40 22.04 4.69
N ARG A 68 -0.54 23.37 4.60
CA ARG A 68 -1.21 24.14 5.66
C ARG A 68 -2.73 24.21 5.52
N ASP A 69 -3.30 24.20 4.31
CA ASP A 69 -4.74 24.52 4.11
C ASP A 69 -5.47 23.71 3.02
N ASP A 70 -5.02 22.49 2.72
CA ASP A 70 -5.71 21.66 1.72
C ASP A 70 -7.05 21.09 2.24
N LEU A 71 -8.10 21.14 1.42
CA LEU A 71 -9.44 20.61 1.75
C LEU A 71 -9.42 19.12 2.14
N TRP A 72 -8.62 18.30 1.46
CA TRP A 72 -8.52 16.88 1.78
C TRP A 72 -7.94 16.66 3.18
N LYS A 73 -7.00 17.51 3.61
CA LYS A 73 -6.40 17.46 4.95
C LYS A 73 -7.43 17.82 6.01
N GLN A 74 -8.22 18.87 5.79
CA GLN A 74 -9.32 19.24 6.69
C GLN A 74 -10.31 18.08 6.86
N VAL A 75 -10.76 17.47 5.76
CA VAL A 75 -11.67 16.30 5.82
C VAL A 75 -11.08 15.13 6.62
N ILE A 76 -9.79 14.86 6.47
CA ILE A 76 -9.10 13.79 7.22
C ILE A 76 -8.99 14.15 8.71
N ILE A 77 -8.62 15.39 9.04
CA ILE A 77 -8.52 15.87 10.42
C ILE A 77 -9.88 15.87 11.11
N GLU A 78 -10.94 16.36 10.46
CA GLU A 78 -12.28 16.37 11.03
C GLU A 78 -12.81 14.95 11.26
N LYS A 79 -12.54 14.02 10.33
CA LYS A 79 -13.04 12.65 10.41
C LYS A 79 -12.32 11.80 11.46
N TYR A 80 -11.01 11.97 11.61
CA TYR A 80 -10.17 11.08 12.42
C TYR A 80 -9.47 11.79 13.59
N GLY A 81 -9.60 13.12 13.72
CA GLY A 81 -8.84 13.94 14.66
C GLY A 81 -7.37 14.11 14.26
N GLN A 82 -6.63 14.97 14.96
CA GLN A 82 -5.19 15.16 14.81
C GLN A 82 -4.43 14.95 16.14
N GLU A 83 -3.27 14.30 16.07
CA GLU A 83 -2.38 13.93 17.20
C GLU A 83 -0.90 14.09 16.78
N GLY A 84 0.02 14.06 17.74
CA GLY A 84 1.47 14.11 17.48
C GLY A 84 1.89 15.34 16.67
N HIS A 85 1.66 16.55 17.18
CA HIS A 85 2.09 17.83 16.57
C HIS A 85 1.73 18.02 15.08
N GLY A 86 0.64 17.40 14.61
CA GLY A 86 0.04 17.71 13.32
C GLY A 86 0.34 16.74 12.18
N TRP A 87 1.19 15.73 12.42
CA TRP A 87 1.63 14.75 11.42
C TRP A 87 0.98 13.37 11.58
N ARG A 88 0.10 13.18 12.57
CA ARG A 88 -0.67 11.95 12.75
C ARG A 88 -2.16 12.27 12.96
N ALA A 89 -3.06 11.46 12.40
CA ALA A 89 -4.47 11.53 12.76
C ALA A 89 -4.72 10.82 14.11
N LYS A 90 -5.69 11.26 14.92
CA LYS A 90 -5.98 10.56 16.19
C LYS A 90 -6.43 9.13 15.92
N LYS A 91 -6.15 8.24 16.87
CA LYS A 91 -6.71 6.89 16.83
C LYS A 91 -8.22 6.99 17.05
N ALA A 92 -9.03 6.62 16.06
CA ALA A 92 -10.48 6.58 16.20
C ALA A 92 -10.90 5.55 17.26
N ILE A 93 -11.55 6.00 18.34
CA ILE A 93 -11.95 5.20 19.52
C ILE A 93 -13.37 4.58 19.35
N GLY A 94 -14.12 4.90 18.29
CA GLY A 94 -15.49 4.41 18.09
C GLY A 94 -15.62 3.14 17.24
N THR A 95 -16.71 2.39 17.47
CA THR A 95 -17.18 1.24 16.66
C THR A 95 -17.67 1.63 15.27
N ILE A 96 -17.76 2.93 14.96
CA ILE A 96 -18.28 3.44 13.69
C ILE A 96 -17.11 3.75 12.75
N GLY A 97 -16.94 2.91 11.72
CA GLY A 97 -16.07 3.19 10.59
C GLY A 97 -14.61 2.80 10.80
N VAL A 98 -14.31 1.50 10.65
CA VAL A 98 -12.93 1.01 10.46
C VAL A 98 -12.45 1.47 9.07
N GLY A 99 -12.05 2.73 8.96
CA GLY A 99 -11.61 3.32 7.71
C GLY A 99 -10.34 2.67 7.21
N VAL A 100 -10.19 2.55 5.89
CA VAL A 100 -9.00 2.02 5.18
C VAL A 100 -7.69 2.68 5.67
N TRP A 101 -7.76 3.90 6.20
CA TRP A 101 -6.61 4.59 6.77
C TRP A 101 -6.12 4.00 8.12
N LYS A 102 -7.01 3.46 8.96
CA LYS A 102 -6.68 2.86 10.28
C LYS A 102 -5.77 1.64 10.14
N GLU A 103 -6.17 0.65 9.34
CA GLU A 103 -5.38 -0.58 9.12
C GLU A 103 -4.03 -0.34 8.42
N ASN A 104 -3.90 0.78 7.71
CA ASN A 104 -2.73 1.06 6.88
C ASN A 104 -1.69 1.96 7.57
N MET A 105 -2.09 2.74 8.57
CA MET A 105 -1.18 3.61 9.34
C MET A 105 -0.62 2.96 10.61
N GLU A 106 -1.21 1.87 11.13
CA GLU A 106 -0.72 1.20 12.35
C GLU A 106 0.69 0.58 12.23
N GLY A 107 1.30 0.60 11.04
CA GLY A 107 2.64 0.07 10.77
C GLY A 107 3.62 1.07 10.15
N ILE A 108 3.40 2.37 10.35
CA ILE A 108 4.33 3.47 9.99
C ILE A 108 4.88 4.10 11.26
#